data_AF-A0A430QSX8-F1
#
_entry.id   AF-A0A430QSX8-F1
#
_cell.length_a   1.000
_cell.length_b   1.000
_cell.length_c   1.000
_cell.angle_alpha   90.00
_cell.angle_beta   90.00
_cell.angle_gamma   90.00
#
_symmetry.space_group_name_H-M   'P 1'
#
loop_
_entity.id
_entity.type
_entity.pdbx_description
1 polymer ?
#
loop_
_entity_poly.entity_id
_entity_poly.type
_entity_poly.pdbx_seq_one_letter_code
_entity_poly.pdbx_strand_id
1 'polypeptide(L)'
;MFAQVIIFSIKIQLCLDKVQERWWEAAFDGEDKLNTRKIDCSRPMHELDDEAQAKIQQLMYDEQRKRQGLLTSEQEKMKNILASAWNKEGSPFRGTPYDPSQVKIDGTSMHIQTQPM
;
A
#
# COMPACT_ATOMS: atom_id res chain seq x y z
N MET A 1 49.44 -27.26 -27.80
CA MET A 1 49.72 -26.84 -26.41
C MET A 1 48.96 -25.53 -26.21
N PHE A 2 47.74 -25.57 -25.67
CA PHE A 2 46.92 -24.38 -25.47
C PHE A 2 46.94 -24.02 -23.99
N ALA A 3 47.54 -22.87 -23.67
CA ALA A 3 47.55 -22.34 -22.32
C ALA A 3 46.18 -21.73 -22.02
N GLN A 4 45.48 -22.30 -21.03
CA GLN A 4 44.25 -21.74 -20.49
C GLN A 4 44.63 -20.51 -19.64
N VAL A 5 44.22 -19.32 -20.08
CA VAL A 5 44.34 -18.10 -19.26
C VAL A 5 43.33 -18.20 -18.12
N ILE A 6 43.79 -18.36 -16.89
CA ILE A 6 42.95 -18.37 -15.70
C ILE A 6 42.84 -16.92 -15.21
N ILE A 7 41.64 -16.35 -15.29
CA ILE A 7 41.32 -15.03 -14.74
C ILE A 7 40.76 -15.26 -13.32
N PHE A 8 41.46 -14.77 -12.30
CA PHE A 8 40.97 -14.75 -10.93
C PHE A 8 40.29 -13.40 -10.63
N SER A 9 39.07 -13.43 -10.08
CA SER A 9 38.36 -12.25 -9.60
C SER A 9 38.26 -12.31 -8.08
N ILE A 10 38.84 -11.33 -7.39
CA ILE A 10 38.72 -11.17 -5.94
C ILE A 10 37.64 -10.12 -5.68
N LYS A 11 36.68 -10.43 -4.83
CA LYS A 11 35.60 -9.53 -4.40
C LYS A 11 35.71 -9.28 -2.90
N ILE A 12 35.51 -8.04 -2.47
CA ILE A 12 35.45 -7.65 -1.07
C ILE A 12 34.04 -7.14 -0.78
N GLN A 13 33.41 -7.71 0.26
CA GLN A 13 32.10 -7.28 0.74
C GLN A 13 32.28 -6.55 2.08
N LEU A 14 31.73 -5.34 2.16
CA LEU A 14 31.72 -4.54 3.38
C LEU A 14 30.26 -4.38 3.84
N CYS A 15 29.99 -4.72 5.10
CA CYS A 15 28.70 -4.51 5.74
C CYS A 15 28.88 -3.39 6.78
N LEU A 16 28.09 -2.32 6.65
CA LEU A 16 28.13 -1.16 7.53
C LEU A 16 26.72 -0.90 8.03
N ASP A 17 26.57 -0.73 9.34
CA ASP A 17 25.30 -0.34 9.93
C ASP A 17 25.09 1.17 9.83
N LYS A 18 23.86 1.56 9.48
CA LYS A 18 23.48 2.96 9.45
C LYS A 18 23.25 3.46 10.87
N VAL A 19 23.84 4.61 11.20
CA VAL A 19 23.60 5.30 12.48
C VAL A 19 22.16 5.85 12.56
N GLN A 20 21.54 6.15 11.42
CA GLN A 20 20.18 6.68 11.33
C GLN A 20 19.40 5.99 10.21
N GLU A 21 18.11 5.74 10.44
CA GLU A 21 17.19 5.16 9.47
C GLU A 21 16.77 6.20 8.41
N ARG A 22 17.70 6.56 7.53
CA ARG A 22 17.47 7.46 6.41
C ARG A 22 18.05 6.93 5.10
N TRP A 23 17.45 7.38 4.01
CA TRP A 23 18.03 7.20 2.68
C TRP A 23 19.30 8.04 2.57
N TRP A 24 20.34 7.45 1.97
CA TRP A 24 21.58 8.16 1.67
C TRP A 24 21.46 8.81 0.30
N GLU A 25 21.76 10.10 0.21
CA GLU A 25 21.81 10.80 -1.07
C GLU A 25 23.09 10.46 -1.85
N ALA A 26 24.16 10.00 -1.20
CA ALA A 26 25.40 9.55 -1.82
C ALA A 26 26.12 8.57 -0.86
N ALA A 27 27.05 7.76 -1.38
CA ALA A 27 27.86 6.87 -0.53
C ALA A 27 28.96 7.65 0.20
N PHE A 28 29.57 8.62 -0.48
CA PHE A 28 30.57 9.54 0.08
C PHE A 28 30.22 11.00 -0.20
N ASP A 29 30.74 11.90 0.63
CA ASP A 29 30.62 13.34 0.41
C ASP A 29 31.40 13.77 -0.84
N GLY A 30 30.73 14.48 -1.74
CA GLY A 30 31.32 15.00 -2.99
C GLY A 30 31.06 14.16 -4.25
N GLU A 31 30.37 13.03 -4.13
CA GLU A 31 29.91 12.23 -5.26
C GLU A 31 28.57 12.76 -5.82
N ASP A 32 28.25 12.37 -7.06
CA ASP A 32 26.93 12.64 -7.63
C ASP A 32 25.83 12.02 -6.78
N LYS A 33 24.76 12.78 -6.57
CA LYS A 33 23.62 12.31 -5.80
C LYS A 33 23.00 11.07 -6.47
N LEU A 34 22.82 10.02 -5.68
CA LEU A 34 22.02 8.85 -6.01
C LEU A 34 20.65 9.32 -6.47
N ASN A 35 20.31 8.98 -7.70
CA ASN A 35 18.98 9.26 -8.23
C ASN A 35 18.00 8.28 -7.61
N THR A 36 17.33 8.71 -6.54
CA THR A 36 16.33 7.95 -5.79
C THR A 36 15.16 7.48 -6.66
N ARG A 37 14.92 8.07 -7.83
CA ARG A 37 13.88 7.61 -8.78
C ARG A 37 14.28 6.40 -9.61
N LYS A 38 15.58 6.10 -9.69
CA LYS A 38 16.10 4.92 -10.42
C LYS A 38 16.23 3.69 -9.52
N ILE A 39 16.04 3.84 -8.20
CA ILE A 39 16.17 2.75 -7.25
C ILE A 39 14.84 2.00 -7.25
N ASP A 40 14.89 0.74 -7.71
CA ASP A 40 13.75 -0.14 -7.64
C ASP A 40 13.58 -0.63 -6.20
N CYS A 41 12.56 -0.12 -5.53
CA CYS A 41 12.16 -0.58 -4.20
C CYS A 41 11.02 -1.61 -4.28
N SER A 42 10.71 -2.12 -5.48
CA SER A 42 9.73 -3.18 -5.62
C SER A 42 10.25 -4.45 -4.95
N ARG A 43 9.35 -5.12 -4.21
CA ARG A 43 9.60 -6.43 -3.64
C ARG A 43 8.52 -7.37 -4.14
N PRO A 44 8.85 -8.62 -4.48
CA PRO A 44 7.85 -9.56 -4.95
C PRO A 44 6.89 -9.94 -3.82
N MET A 45 5.61 -10.13 -4.16
CA MET A 45 4.54 -10.37 -3.19
C MET A 45 4.82 -11.53 -2.22
N HIS A 46 5.52 -12.56 -2.70
CA HIS A 46 5.80 -13.79 -1.93
C HIS A 46 6.83 -13.60 -0.81
N GLU A 47 7.58 -12.49 -0.80
CA GLU A 47 8.51 -12.15 0.28
C GLU A 47 7.84 -11.39 1.44
N LEU A 48 6.57 -11.00 1.26
CA LEU A 48 5.79 -10.34 2.29
C LEU A 48 5.15 -11.39 3.20
N ASP A 49 4.93 -11.04 4.47
CA ASP A 49 4.18 -11.85 5.41
C ASP A 49 2.70 -11.99 5.00
N ASP A 50 2.03 -13.02 5.50
CA ASP A 50 0.65 -13.35 5.13
C ASP A 50 -0.34 -12.20 5.42
N GLU A 51 -0.10 -11.43 6.49
CA GLU A 51 -0.94 -10.28 6.85
C GLU A 51 -0.82 -9.16 5.81
N ALA A 52 0.41 -8.82 5.42
CA ALA A 52 0.68 -7.83 4.38
C ALA A 52 0.08 -8.25 3.03
N GLN A 53 0.22 -9.54 2.66
CA GLN A 53 -0.38 -10.07 1.42
C GLN A 53 -1.91 -9.95 1.43
N ALA A 54 -2.57 -10.36 2.52
CA ALA A 54 -4.02 -10.27 2.66
C ALA A 54 -4.51 -8.82 2.54
N LYS A 55 -3.78 -7.88 3.13
CA LYS A 55 -4.10 -6.44 3.05
C LYS A 55 -3.99 -5.91 1.63
N ILE A 56 -2.95 -6.30 0.89
CA ILE A 56 -2.80 -5.90 -0.51
C ILE A 56 -3.93 -6.47 -1.37
N GLN A 57 -4.30 -7.74 -1.17
CA GLN A 57 -5.44 -8.34 -1.87
C GLN A 57 -6.75 -7.59 -1.59
N GLN A 58 -6.99 -7.21 -0.33
CA GLN A 58 -8.16 -6.41 0.05
C GLN A 58 -8.16 -5.05 -0.67
N LEU A 59 -7.01 -4.37 -0.72
CA LEU A 59 -6.88 -3.08 -1.41
C LEU A 59 -7.12 -3.22 -2.92
N MET A 60 -6.59 -4.27 -3.55
CA MET A 60 -6.83 -4.55 -4.98
C MET A 60 -8.31 -4.78 -5.27
N TYR A 61 -8.98 -5.54 -4.41
CA TYR A 61 -10.42 -5.81 -4.52
C TYR A 61 -11.26 -4.54 -4.37
N ASP A 62 -10.94 -3.71 -3.37
CA ASP A 62 -11.63 -2.44 -3.13
C ASP A 62 -11.41 -1.45 -4.28
N GLU A 63 -10.20 -1.39 -4.85
CA GLU A 63 -9.92 -0.55 -6.01
C GLU A 63 -10.73 -1.00 -7.23
N GLN A 64 -10.82 -2.30 -7.49
CA GLN A 64 -11.62 -2.83 -8.60
C GLN A 64 -13.11 -2.51 -8.43
N ARG A 65 -13.65 -2.67 -7.22
CA ARG A 65 -15.04 -2.29 -6.91
C ARG A 65 -15.28 -0.80 -7.08
N LYS A 66 -14.37 0.03 -6.59
CA LYS A 66 -14.44 1.49 -6.75
C LYS A 66 -14.45 1.90 -8.22
N ARG A 67 -13.61 1.28 -9.07
CA ARG A 67 -13.61 1.51 -10.53
C ARG A 67 -14.94 1.13 -11.18
N GLN A 68 -15.64 0.13 -10.63
CA GLN A 68 -16.96 -0.30 -11.08
C GLN A 68 -18.10 0.52 -10.47
N GLY A 69 -17.82 1.52 -9.62
CA GLY A 69 -18.84 2.28 -8.89
C GLY A 69 -19.54 1.49 -7.79
N LEU A 70 -19.01 0.33 -7.41
CA LEU A 70 -19.51 -0.49 -6.31
C LEU A 70 -18.90 -0.05 -4.98
N LEU A 71 -19.62 -0.31 -3.89
CA LEU A 71 -19.18 -0.02 -2.53
C LEU A 71 -17.94 -0.86 -2.19
N THR A 72 -16.95 -0.23 -1.55
CA THR A 72 -15.78 -0.95 -1.01
C THR A 72 -16.19 -1.87 0.14
N SER A 73 -15.31 -2.79 0.53
CA SER A 73 -15.55 -3.73 1.64
C SER A 73 -15.92 -3.00 2.93
N GLU A 74 -15.25 -1.88 3.23
CA GLU A 74 -15.55 -1.04 4.41
C GLU A 74 -16.89 -0.32 4.29
N GLN A 75 -17.24 0.19 3.12
CA GLN A 75 -18.54 0.82 2.89
C GLN A 75 -19.69 -0.19 2.99
N GLU A 76 -19.48 -1.43 2.52
CA GLU A 76 -20.46 -2.51 2.66
C GLU A 76 -20.67 -2.91 4.12
N LYS A 77 -19.58 -3.02 4.90
CA LYS A 77 -19.66 -3.24 6.36
C LYS A 77 -20.40 -2.09 7.05
N MET A 78 -20.08 -0.84 6.71
CA MET A 78 -20.74 0.33 7.28
C MET A 78 -22.24 0.33 6.97
N LYS A 79 -22.62 0.00 5.74
CA LYS A 79 -24.03 -0.16 5.34
C LYS A 79 -24.73 -1.22 6.19
N ASN A 80 -24.10 -2.38 6.41
CA ASN A 80 -24.68 -3.46 7.21
C ASN A 80 -24.84 -3.08 8.68
N ILE A 81 -23.82 -2.42 9.26
CA ILE A 81 -23.87 -1.91 10.64
C ILE A 81 -25.00 -0.88 10.77
N LEU A 82 -25.08 0.05 9.82
CA LEU A 82 -26.10 1.09 9.82
C LEU A 82 -27.51 0.50 9.69
N ALA A 83 -27.71 -0.47 8.79
CA ALA A 83 -28.98 -1.16 8.64
C ALA A 83 -29.39 -1.91 9.92
N SER A 84 -28.43 -2.52 10.63
CA SER A 84 -28.69 -3.15 11.93
C SER A 84 -29.04 -2.12 13.00
N ALA A 85 -28.31 -1.00 13.07
CA ALA A 85 -28.53 0.05 14.06
C ALA A 85 -29.83 0.82 13.83
N TRP A 86 -30.25 0.98 12.57
CA TRP A 86 -31.48 1.68 12.17
C TRP A 86 -32.72 1.15 12.89
N ASN A 87 -32.78 -0.17 13.10
CA ASN A 87 -33.92 -0.86 13.70
C ASN A 87 -33.77 -1.18 15.20
N LYS A 88 -32.67 -0.76 15.86
CA LYS A 88 -32.46 -0.99 17.30
C LYS A 88 -33.37 -0.11 18.17
N GLU A 89 -33.65 -0.59 19.38
CA GLU A 89 -34.40 0.16 20.40
C GLU A 89 -33.67 1.45 20.79
N GLY A 90 -34.36 2.59 20.76
CA GLY A 90 -33.77 3.92 20.96
C GLY A 90 -33.23 4.60 19.69
N SER A 91 -33.29 3.96 18.52
CA SER A 91 -32.95 4.59 17.24
C SER A 91 -33.99 5.66 16.86
N PRO A 92 -33.59 6.91 16.53
CA PRO A 92 -34.49 7.96 16.04
C PRO A 92 -35.20 7.58 14.73
N PHE A 93 -34.69 6.59 14.01
CA PHE A 93 -35.17 6.15 12.71
C PHE A 93 -36.04 4.88 12.77
N ARG A 94 -36.29 4.35 13.99
CA ARG A 94 -37.06 3.12 14.21
C ARG A 94 -38.44 3.22 13.56
N GLY A 95 -38.74 2.28 12.67
CA GLY A 95 -40.04 2.21 11.96
C GLY A 95 -40.09 2.90 10.60
N THR A 96 -39.01 3.57 10.18
CA THR A 96 -38.85 4.05 8.80
C THR A 96 -38.09 3.02 7.96
N PRO A 97 -38.41 2.81 6.67
CA PRO A 97 -37.60 1.95 5.80
C PRO A 97 -36.21 2.57 5.61
N TYR A 98 -35.17 1.73 5.62
CA TYR A 98 -33.80 2.17 5.37
C TYR A 98 -33.70 2.78 3.97
N ASP A 99 -33.48 4.09 3.90
CA ASP A 99 -33.27 4.81 2.64
C ASP A 99 -31.77 5.10 2.46
N PRO A 100 -31.07 4.36 1.57
CA PRO A 100 -29.64 4.56 1.34
C PRO A 100 -29.30 5.94 0.77
N SER A 101 -30.28 6.71 0.26
CA SER A 101 -30.06 8.07 -0.28
C SER A 101 -29.92 9.13 0.81
N GLN A 102 -30.43 8.87 2.02
CA GLN A 102 -30.33 9.77 3.16
C GLN A 102 -28.97 9.67 3.88
N VAL A 103 -28.16 8.68 3.50
CA VAL A 103 -26.88 8.37 4.12
C VAL A 103 -25.77 8.65 3.12
N LYS A 104 -25.14 9.83 3.23
CA LYS A 104 -23.90 10.11 2.52
C LYS A 104 -22.74 9.46 3.27
N ILE A 105 -22.38 8.25 2.86
CA ILE A 105 -21.16 7.59 3.34
C ILE A 105 -19.99 8.22 2.58
N ASP A 106 -19.62 9.44 2.96
CA ASP A 106 -18.39 10.08 2.49
C ASP A 106 -17.21 9.41 3.18
N GLY A 107 -16.93 8.18 2.74
CA GLY A 107 -15.70 7.48 3.10
C GLY A 107 -14.56 8.27 2.47
N THR A 108 -13.87 9.07 3.29
CA THR A 108 -12.62 9.73 2.94
C THR A 108 -11.73 8.74 2.22
N SER A 109 -11.74 8.82 0.89
CA SER A 109 -10.70 8.27 0.04
C SER A 109 -9.44 8.95 0.53
N MET A 110 -8.47 8.19 1.02
CA MET A 110 -7.08 8.63 1.01
C MET A 110 -6.78 9.00 -0.44
N HIS A 111 -6.93 10.27 -0.77
CA HIS A 111 -6.49 10.83 -2.02
C HIS A 111 -4.97 10.83 -1.88
N ILE A 112 -4.31 9.76 -2.35
CA ILE A 112 -2.91 9.88 -2.73
C ILE A 112 -2.94 10.84 -3.89
N GLN A 113 -2.78 12.11 -3.55
CA GLN A 113 -2.47 13.16 -4.49
C GLN A 113 -1.11 12.76 -5.04
N THR A 114 -1.07 11.99 -6.13
CA THR A 114 0.12 11.95 -6.97
C THR A 114 0.24 13.37 -7.50
N GLN A 115 0.97 14.20 -6.76
CA GLN A 115 1.49 15.44 -7.30
C GLN A 115 2.30 15.04 -8.53
N PRO A 116 1.94 15.50 -9.74
CA PRO A 116 2.91 15.47 -10.82
C PRO A 116 4.08 16.35 -10.37
N MET A 117 5.28 15.82 -10.60
CA MET A 117 6.56 16.48 -10.35
C MET A 117 6.60 17.95 -10.76
#